data_AF-A0A0V1JZ03-F1
#
_entry.id   AF-A0A0V1JZ03-F1
#
_cell.length_a   1.000
_cell.length_b   1.000
_cell.length_c   1.000
_cell.angle_alpha   90.00
_cell.angle_beta   90.00
_cell.angle_gamma   90.00
#
_symmetry.space_group_name_H-M   'P 1'
#
loop_
_entity.id
_entity.type
_entity.pdbx_description
1 polymer ?
#
loop_
_entity_poly.entity_id
_entity_poly.type
_entity_poly.pdbx_seq_one_letter_code
_entity_poly.pdbx_strand_id
1 'polypeptide(L)'
;LPIYDDKSVSFSAEEIVGQRTVSMAFQFLSVLEALIDFIILDFNFNSADSAISILKLYGLHCKMSELLKENFNLKRHKRKLTDEDANSLGDVHGRKGKLLSNHECCIRLSSLAVLLSHLLTDLESEHEASLNPMREREDFMTFLFNSVKSKLTNVQIQEFNKRKDSVSVCKLARLFLIFFRQGNNVAAEVKKYPSLVFSSLEAFSLCIDVIDNYSTSAESFAKSLSLMVSDFDASLHWNSLHHLDQIYRYCVTFTKMLRRNLNTSTNEMKESENKLEKASAFIIHTIEKFLAYLPHDCSFYEKVFKHIWQICEEQIDMEPYVARLVWNLALSMFKEVEAKPTNLIHIAEQLHCIFGDIADQGPITDESEHRYSSINARTASTVLGALLNIQDLFLEDVIYAIGHAKALRFAAAAGSAADSRETNLKLVETSACEFLGLLLLVWHELVQSQIPVKMIDSVIKGLEKMFKVLHLFAKYHVTMVLKKYSTPNELFQQLTKRSGTHLIPYVYKMISYAQEESNSSSGGKSRTSGAKAKVKIIREMRSVSKLIFALENYEQCLIDLGNRCNVNYMKTIKPSINRDFKIDVNRARAAIRDEHEDDQQEELENVVVKKSRKR
;
A
#
# COMPACT_ATOMS: atom_id res chain seq x y z
N LEU A 1 -8.47 -3.44 49.24
CA LEU A 1 -9.75 -3.18 48.55
C LEU A 1 -10.47 -4.52 48.35
N PRO A 2 -11.73 -4.67 48.78
CA PRO A 2 -12.48 -5.92 48.72
C PRO A 2 -13.04 -6.13 47.31
N ILE A 3 -12.14 -6.18 46.32
CA ILE A 3 -12.46 -6.59 44.93
C ILE A 3 -11.88 -7.99 44.68
N TYR A 4 -10.98 -8.45 45.56
CA TYR A 4 -10.18 -9.64 45.35
C TYR A 4 -10.85 -10.97 45.74
N ASP A 5 -11.99 -10.95 46.44
CA ASP A 5 -12.56 -12.18 47.04
C ASP A 5 -14.00 -12.51 46.67
N ASP A 6 -14.69 -11.70 45.85
CA ASP A 6 -16.13 -11.87 45.73
C ASP A 6 -16.57 -12.17 44.29
N LYS A 7 -16.94 -13.44 44.07
CA LYS A 7 -17.76 -13.88 42.93
C LYS A 7 -19.14 -13.17 42.89
N SER A 8 -19.42 -12.29 43.85
CA SER A 8 -20.64 -11.50 44.00
C SER A 8 -20.65 -10.18 43.21
N VAL A 9 -19.51 -9.69 42.70
CA VAL A 9 -19.45 -8.36 42.08
C VAL A 9 -19.75 -8.45 40.58
N SER A 10 -20.87 -7.85 40.15
CA SER A 10 -21.21 -7.79 38.73
C SER A 10 -20.29 -6.79 37.99
N PHE A 11 -19.73 -7.22 36.86
CA PHE A 11 -19.03 -6.35 35.89
C PHE A 11 -19.95 -6.04 34.68
N SER A 12 -21.27 -6.07 34.89
CA SER A 12 -22.25 -5.82 33.83
C SER A 12 -22.15 -4.38 33.33
N ALA A 13 -22.20 -4.19 32.00
CA ALA A 13 -22.19 -2.86 31.39
C ALA A 13 -23.60 -2.28 31.33
N GLU A 14 -24.60 -3.10 31.61
CA GLU A 14 -26.03 -2.77 31.57
C GLU A 14 -26.55 -2.39 32.97
N GLU A 15 -25.85 -2.80 34.02
CA GLU A 15 -26.17 -2.43 35.42
C GLU A 15 -25.31 -1.25 35.88
N ILE A 16 -25.93 -0.28 36.57
CA ILE A 16 -25.23 0.86 37.17
C ILE A 16 -24.13 0.41 38.14
N VAL A 17 -24.39 -0.67 38.90
CA VAL A 17 -23.42 -1.26 39.84
C VAL A 17 -22.22 -1.81 39.07
N GLY A 18 -22.43 -2.53 37.98
CA GLY A 18 -21.33 -3.05 37.17
C GLY A 18 -20.55 -1.99 36.40
N GLN A 19 -21.20 -0.92 35.94
CA GLN A 19 -20.50 0.26 35.39
C GLN A 19 -19.60 0.93 36.44
N ARG A 20 -20.06 1.05 37.69
CA ARG A 20 -19.25 1.59 38.81
C ARG A 20 -18.06 0.69 39.12
N THR A 21 -18.26 -0.63 39.18
CA THR A 21 -17.16 -1.59 39.40
C THR A 21 -16.10 -1.50 38.31
N VAL A 22 -16.51 -1.43 37.04
CA VAL A 22 -15.59 -1.27 35.91
C VAL A 22 -14.81 0.05 36.01
N SER A 23 -15.48 1.15 36.36
CA SER A 23 -14.82 2.45 36.57
C SER A 23 -13.80 2.40 37.73
N MET A 24 -14.16 1.81 38.87
CA MET A 24 -13.26 1.62 40.00
C MET A 24 -12.05 0.74 39.65
N ALA A 25 -12.25 -0.29 38.82
CA ALA A 25 -11.16 -1.14 38.35
C ALA A 25 -10.17 -0.36 37.47
N PHE A 26 -10.65 0.50 36.56
CA PHE A 26 -9.79 1.38 35.77
C PHE A 26 -9.06 2.41 36.65
N GLN A 27 -9.74 3.04 37.60
CA GLN A 27 -9.10 3.94 38.58
C GLN A 27 -8.02 3.22 39.38
N PHE A 28 -8.27 1.97 39.80
CA PHE A 28 -7.27 1.17 40.50
C PHE A 28 -6.05 0.87 39.62
N LEU A 29 -6.25 0.54 38.34
CA LEU A 29 -5.15 0.39 37.37
C LEU A 29 -4.35 1.70 37.24
N SER A 30 -5.02 2.86 37.16
CA SER A 30 -4.34 4.16 37.11
C SER A 30 -3.52 4.44 38.37
N VAL A 31 -4.02 4.08 39.55
CA VAL A 31 -3.29 4.23 40.82
C VAL A 31 -2.05 3.34 40.84
N LEU A 32 -2.17 2.07 40.41
CA LEU A 32 -1.01 1.17 40.32
C LEU A 32 0.06 1.73 39.38
N GLU A 33 -0.34 2.24 38.21
CA GLU A 33 0.56 2.86 37.24
C GLU A 33 1.20 4.14 37.77
N ALA A 34 0.46 4.99 38.50
CA ALA A 34 1.01 6.19 39.13
C ALA A 34 2.02 5.85 40.23
N LEU A 35 1.79 4.78 40.99
CA LEU A 35 2.74 4.29 41.99
C LEU A 35 4.01 3.73 41.33
N ILE A 36 3.87 3.01 40.21
CA ILE A 36 5.03 2.57 39.41
C ILE A 36 5.82 3.79 38.92
N ASP A 37 5.13 4.82 38.39
CA ASP A 37 5.77 6.06 37.93
C ASP A 37 6.53 6.80 39.06
N PHE A 38 5.96 6.82 40.26
CA PHE A 38 6.59 7.41 41.45
C PHE A 38 7.88 6.66 41.82
N ILE A 39 7.85 5.32 41.87
CA ILE A 39 9.04 4.51 42.20
C ILE A 39 10.13 4.65 41.14
N ILE A 40 9.76 4.86 39.86
CA ILE A 40 10.74 5.07 38.78
C ILE A 40 11.52 6.39 38.98
N LEU A 41 10.90 7.44 39.53
CA LEU A 41 11.58 8.71 39.77
C LEU A 41 12.64 8.60 40.87
N ASP A 42 12.34 7.85 41.93
CA ASP A 42 13.20 7.68 43.09
C ASP A 42 13.86 6.28 43.08
N PHE A 43 14.20 5.77 41.89
CA PHE A 43 14.72 4.42 41.74
C PHE A 43 16.08 4.26 42.43
N ASN A 44 16.15 3.35 43.41
CA ASN A 44 17.38 3.06 44.13
C ASN A 44 18.13 1.92 43.41
N PHE A 45 19.30 2.23 42.85
CA PHE A 45 20.12 1.24 42.17
C PHE A 45 20.89 0.32 43.13
N ASN A 46 21.09 0.74 44.38
CA ASN A 46 21.88 0.04 45.39
C ASN A 46 21.14 -1.12 46.08
N SER A 47 19.82 -1.25 45.89
CA SER A 47 19.05 -2.38 46.42
C SER A 47 17.99 -2.85 45.42
N ALA A 48 17.65 -4.15 45.49
CA ALA A 48 16.62 -4.74 44.64
C ALA A 48 15.19 -4.35 45.06
N ASP A 49 15.01 -3.57 46.13
CA ASP A 49 13.71 -3.28 46.73
C ASP A 49 12.79 -2.48 45.81
N SER A 50 13.34 -1.49 45.09
CA SER A 50 12.60 -0.68 44.11
C SER A 50 12.10 -1.56 42.97
N ALA A 51 12.94 -2.45 42.44
CA ALA A 51 12.59 -3.38 41.37
C ALA A 51 11.54 -4.41 41.81
N ILE A 52 11.70 -5.00 43.00
CA ILE A 52 10.73 -5.94 43.56
C ILE A 52 9.38 -5.26 43.79
N SER A 53 9.37 -4.00 44.24
CA SER A 53 8.15 -3.22 44.45
C SER A 53 7.43 -2.93 43.14
N ILE A 54 8.15 -2.53 42.09
CA ILE A 54 7.59 -2.35 40.74
C ILE A 54 6.99 -3.68 40.23
N LEU A 55 7.71 -4.79 40.37
CA LEU A 55 7.23 -6.11 39.93
C LEU A 55 5.98 -6.58 40.70
N LYS A 56 5.87 -6.27 42.00
CA LYS A 56 4.67 -6.55 42.80
C LYS A 56 3.47 -5.73 42.31
N LEU A 57 3.65 -4.43 42.06
CA LEU A 57 2.61 -3.56 41.52
C LEU A 57 2.18 -4.01 40.11
N TYR A 58 3.15 -4.38 39.27
CA TYR A 58 2.89 -4.98 37.96
C TYR A 58 2.09 -6.29 38.08
N GLY A 59 2.43 -7.17 39.01
CA GLY A 59 1.66 -8.40 39.25
C GLY A 59 0.20 -8.14 39.63
N LEU A 60 -0.07 -7.09 40.42
CA LEU A 60 -1.43 -6.65 40.75
C LEU A 60 -2.15 -6.04 39.53
N HIS A 61 -1.41 -5.30 38.70
CA HIS A 61 -1.92 -4.73 37.45
C HIS A 61 -2.35 -5.83 36.48
N CYS A 62 -1.51 -6.86 36.28
CA CYS A 62 -1.83 -8.01 35.44
C CYS A 62 -3.10 -8.71 35.90
N LYS A 63 -3.20 -9.03 37.20
CA LYS A 63 -4.39 -9.69 37.77
C LYS A 63 -5.66 -8.88 37.50
N MET A 64 -5.63 -7.57 37.74
CA MET A 64 -6.79 -6.72 37.49
C MET A 64 -7.12 -6.60 35.99
N SER A 65 -6.10 -6.53 35.13
CA SER A 65 -6.27 -6.51 33.67
C SER A 65 -6.89 -7.81 33.15
N GLU A 66 -6.48 -8.95 33.68
CA GLU A 66 -7.05 -10.26 33.37
C GLU A 66 -8.50 -10.38 33.82
N LEU A 67 -8.81 -9.98 35.06
CA LEU A 67 -10.18 -9.94 35.56
C LEU A 67 -11.10 -9.10 34.66
N LEU A 68 -10.64 -7.94 34.19
CA LEU A 68 -11.40 -7.15 33.24
C LEU A 68 -11.57 -7.87 31.90
N LYS A 69 -10.50 -8.42 31.33
CA LYS A 69 -10.55 -9.13 30.03
C LYS A 69 -11.49 -10.34 30.08
N GLU A 70 -11.44 -11.15 31.12
CA GLU A 70 -12.31 -12.31 31.31
C GLU A 70 -13.78 -11.89 31.37
N ASN A 71 -14.11 -10.88 32.16
CA ASN A 71 -15.47 -10.38 32.31
C ASN A 71 -16.02 -9.72 31.03
N PHE A 72 -15.17 -9.08 30.22
CA PHE A 72 -15.57 -8.56 28.90
C PHE A 72 -15.70 -9.64 27.83
N ASN A 73 -14.86 -10.68 27.87
CA ASN A 73 -14.91 -11.80 26.92
C ASN A 73 -16.10 -12.75 27.18
N LEU A 74 -16.48 -12.95 28.45
CA LEU A 74 -17.68 -13.72 28.84
C LEU A 74 -18.97 -13.16 28.22
N LYS A 75 -19.08 -11.84 28.01
CA LYS A 75 -20.22 -11.21 27.32
C LYS A 75 -20.26 -11.50 25.81
N ARG A 76 -19.11 -11.71 25.16
CA ARG A 76 -19.07 -12.12 23.75
C ARG A 76 -19.54 -13.56 23.55
N HIS A 77 -19.25 -14.44 24.51
CA HIS A 77 -19.74 -15.83 24.45
C HIS A 77 -21.25 -15.92 24.73
N LYS A 78 -21.80 -15.11 25.65
CA LYS A 78 -23.25 -15.05 25.87
C LYS A 78 -24.02 -14.49 24.66
N ARG A 79 -23.51 -13.46 23.98
CA ARG A 79 -24.13 -12.92 22.74
C ARG A 79 -24.11 -13.92 21.57
N LYS A 80 -23.18 -14.87 21.55
CA LYS A 80 -23.15 -15.95 20.55
C LYS A 80 -24.14 -17.08 20.82
N LEU A 81 -24.73 -17.16 22.01
CA LEU A 81 -25.70 -18.19 22.39
C LEU A 81 -27.16 -17.72 22.32
N THR A 82 -27.40 -16.44 21.98
CA THR A 82 -28.74 -15.85 21.91
C THR A 82 -29.17 -15.41 20.51
N ASP A 83 -28.32 -15.53 19.49
CA ASP A 83 -28.64 -15.19 18.10
C ASP A 83 -28.66 -16.46 17.22
N GLU A 84 -29.61 -17.36 17.49
CA GLU A 84 -30.19 -18.24 16.47
C GLU A 84 -31.54 -17.61 16.06
N ASP A 85 -31.49 -16.52 15.29
CA ASP A 85 -32.55 -16.07 14.36
C ASP A 85 -32.24 -14.64 13.87
N ALA A 86 -31.55 -14.51 12.73
CA ALA A 86 -31.82 -13.51 11.68
C ALA A 86 -30.65 -13.43 10.68
N ASN A 87 -30.95 -13.80 9.44
CA ASN A 87 -30.09 -13.69 8.27
C ASN A 87 -29.57 -12.26 8.03
N SER A 88 -28.25 -12.06 8.13
CA SER A 88 -27.52 -11.12 7.27
C SER A 88 -26.05 -11.54 7.17
N LEU A 89 -25.63 -11.99 5.98
CA LEU A 89 -24.28 -12.47 5.71
C LEU A 89 -23.48 -11.37 5.00
N GLY A 90 -22.64 -10.66 5.74
CA GLY A 90 -21.64 -9.72 5.24
C GLY A 90 -20.43 -9.67 6.17
N ASP A 91 -19.27 -10.07 5.66
CA ASP A 91 -17.92 -9.93 6.21
C ASP A 91 -17.66 -10.34 7.68
N VAL A 92 -17.21 -11.59 7.83
CA VAL A 92 -16.51 -12.04 9.05
C VAL A 92 -15.12 -12.53 8.67
N HIS A 93 -14.25 -11.60 8.28
CA HIS A 93 -12.79 -11.74 8.39
C HIS A 93 -12.23 -10.35 8.70
N GLY A 94 -11.87 -10.10 9.97
CA GLY A 94 -11.15 -8.87 10.35
C GLY A 94 -11.76 -8.05 11.48
N ARG A 95 -12.09 -8.66 12.62
CA ARG A 95 -12.13 -7.92 13.90
C ARG A 95 -11.56 -8.80 15.02
N LYS A 96 -10.24 -8.96 15.04
CA LYS A 96 -9.54 -9.24 16.31
C LYS A 96 -9.79 -8.04 17.22
N GLY A 97 -10.36 -8.31 18.39
CA GLY A 97 -11.04 -7.32 19.20
C GLY A 97 -10.15 -6.19 19.72
N LYS A 98 -10.50 -4.95 19.38
CA LYS A 98 -10.22 -3.79 20.22
C LYS A 98 -11.08 -3.93 21.47
N LEU A 99 -10.45 -4.14 22.63
CA LEU A 99 -11.06 -3.85 23.94
C LEU A 99 -11.53 -2.38 23.88
N LEU A 100 -12.70 -2.03 24.44
CA LEU A 100 -13.05 -0.62 24.61
C LEU A 100 -11.92 0.04 25.43
N SER A 101 -11.11 0.82 24.73
CA SER A 101 -9.85 1.39 25.21
C SER A 101 -10.09 2.75 25.83
N ASN A 102 -10.65 2.77 27.05
CA ASN A 102 -10.75 4.00 27.83
C ASN A 102 -9.69 4.08 28.94
N HIS A 103 -8.85 3.06 29.11
CA HIS A 103 -7.73 3.12 30.04
C HIS A 103 -6.48 3.58 29.31
N GLU A 104 -6.09 4.82 29.54
CA GLU A 104 -4.79 5.34 29.13
C GLU A 104 -3.76 5.06 30.22
N CYS A 105 -2.61 4.51 29.82
CA CYS A 105 -1.51 4.28 30.73
C CYS A 105 -1.11 5.60 31.43
N CYS A 106 -1.04 5.61 32.75
CA CYS A 106 -0.77 6.81 33.55
C CYS A 106 0.73 7.07 33.78
N ILE A 107 1.63 6.13 33.42
CA ILE A 107 3.09 6.29 33.60
C ILE A 107 3.64 7.37 32.68
N ARG A 108 4.40 8.36 33.15
CA ARG A 108 4.88 9.43 32.27
C ARG A 108 5.86 8.91 31.21
N LEU A 109 5.81 9.50 30.02
CA LEU A 109 6.70 9.10 28.91
C LEU A 109 8.18 9.33 29.28
N SER A 110 8.47 10.39 30.03
CA SER A 110 9.80 10.66 30.58
C SER A 110 10.27 9.55 31.53
N SER A 111 9.40 9.04 32.40
CA SER A 111 9.72 7.97 33.35
C SER A 111 9.96 6.65 32.61
N LEU A 112 9.13 6.34 31.60
CA LEU A 112 9.36 5.19 30.72
C LEU A 112 10.70 5.28 29.99
N ALA A 113 11.06 6.47 29.49
CA ALA A 113 12.35 6.71 28.85
C ALA A 113 13.52 6.49 29.82
N VAL A 114 13.40 6.97 31.06
CA VAL A 114 14.40 6.77 32.13
C VAL A 114 14.54 5.28 32.45
N LEU A 115 13.44 4.59 32.76
CA LEU A 115 13.48 3.17 33.12
C LEU A 115 14.02 2.31 31.97
N LEU A 116 13.54 2.50 30.74
CA LEU A 116 14.03 1.75 29.58
C LEU A 116 15.49 2.05 29.26
N SER A 117 15.99 3.26 29.56
CA SER A 117 17.43 3.54 29.44
C SER A 117 18.22 2.62 30.37
N HIS A 118 17.87 2.54 31.65
CA HIS A 118 18.58 1.66 32.58
C HIS A 118 18.44 0.17 32.20
N LEU A 119 17.24 -0.26 31.81
CA LEU A 119 17.00 -1.66 31.46
C LEU A 119 17.74 -2.09 30.20
N LEU A 120 17.93 -1.20 29.22
CA LEU A 120 18.49 -1.55 27.90
C LEU A 120 19.96 -1.15 27.72
N THR A 121 20.48 -0.17 28.48
CA THR A 121 21.84 0.34 28.28
C THR A 121 22.77 0.26 29.49
N ASP A 122 22.26 0.15 30.73
CA ASP A 122 23.11 0.14 31.93
C ASP A 122 23.82 -1.22 32.13
N LEU A 123 25.14 -1.18 32.28
CA LEU A 123 26.04 -2.34 32.43
C LEU A 123 26.79 -2.35 33.77
N GLU A 124 26.52 -1.42 34.69
CA GLU A 124 27.29 -1.32 35.92
C GLU A 124 27.00 -2.51 36.85
N SER A 125 28.06 -3.20 37.30
CA SER A 125 27.96 -4.43 38.11
C SER A 125 27.21 -4.22 39.43
N GLU A 126 27.26 -3.00 39.99
CA GLU A 126 26.54 -2.63 41.22
C GLU A 126 25.02 -2.56 41.00
N HIS A 127 24.57 -2.24 39.77
CA HIS A 127 23.17 -2.08 39.41
C HIS A 127 22.52 -3.38 38.90
N GLU A 128 23.31 -4.42 38.60
CA GLU A 128 22.78 -5.69 38.09
C GLU A 128 21.82 -6.36 39.06
N ALA A 129 22.11 -6.32 40.36
CA ALA A 129 21.27 -6.92 41.40
C ALA A 129 19.86 -6.30 41.46
N SER A 130 19.72 -5.02 41.10
CA SER A 130 18.43 -4.33 41.07
C SER A 130 17.72 -4.45 39.71
N LEU A 131 18.46 -4.48 38.58
CA LEU A 131 17.87 -4.47 37.25
C LEU A 131 17.55 -5.86 36.67
N ASN A 132 18.34 -6.89 36.99
CA ASN A 132 18.15 -8.25 36.45
C ASN A 132 16.78 -8.87 36.73
N PRO A 133 16.17 -8.71 37.93
CA PRO A 133 14.83 -9.24 38.19
C PRO A 133 13.75 -8.73 37.21
N MET A 134 13.94 -7.52 36.66
CA MET A 134 13.04 -6.91 35.67
C MET A 134 13.40 -7.33 34.24
N ARG A 135 14.71 -7.48 33.93
CA ARG A 135 15.21 -7.89 32.60
C ARG A 135 14.87 -9.35 32.26
N GLU A 136 14.88 -10.24 33.24
CA GLU A 136 14.58 -11.66 33.04
C GLU A 136 13.10 -11.91 32.69
N ARG A 137 12.21 -10.96 32.99
CA ARG A 137 10.77 -11.09 32.76
C ARG A 137 10.33 -10.52 31.40
N GLU A 138 10.09 -11.40 30.42
CA GLU A 138 9.60 -11.01 29.08
C GLU A 138 8.24 -10.29 29.13
N ASP A 139 7.34 -10.76 29.98
CA ASP A 139 6.00 -10.20 30.18
C ASP A 139 6.05 -8.74 30.64
N PHE A 140 6.94 -8.45 31.59
CA PHE A 140 7.16 -7.10 32.08
C PHE A 140 7.80 -6.19 31.03
N MET A 141 8.82 -6.65 30.30
CA MET A 141 9.41 -5.88 29.19
C MET A 141 8.40 -5.61 28.08
N THR A 142 7.55 -6.59 27.78
CA THR A 142 6.44 -6.47 26.81
C THR A 142 5.42 -5.43 27.29
N PHE A 143 5.10 -5.40 28.58
CA PHE A 143 4.22 -4.39 29.18
C PHE A 143 4.79 -2.97 29.03
N LEU A 144 6.09 -2.77 29.26
CA LEU A 144 6.73 -1.46 29.09
C LEU A 144 6.68 -1.00 27.63
N PHE A 145 7.01 -1.88 26.68
CA PHE A 145 6.96 -1.55 25.25
C PHE A 145 5.53 -1.22 24.80
N ASN A 146 4.54 -2.01 25.23
CA ASN A 146 3.14 -1.73 24.93
C ASN A 146 2.63 -0.45 25.58
N SER A 147 3.09 -0.12 26.78
CA SER A 147 2.78 1.15 27.46
C SER A 147 3.30 2.35 26.65
N VAL A 148 4.53 2.25 26.14
CA VAL A 148 5.09 3.29 25.24
C VAL A 148 4.27 3.37 23.94
N LYS A 149 4.01 2.25 23.26
CA LYS A 149 3.24 2.24 21.99
C LYS A 149 1.83 2.80 22.17
N SER A 150 1.13 2.41 23.24
CA SER A 150 -0.19 2.94 23.57
C SER A 150 -0.17 4.44 23.79
N LYS A 151 0.87 4.96 24.47
CA LYS A 151 1.03 6.41 24.64
C LYS A 151 1.29 7.12 23.33
N LEU A 152 2.24 6.64 22.53
CA LEU A 152 2.58 7.23 21.22
C LEU A 152 1.38 7.24 20.27
N THR A 153 0.54 6.19 20.29
CA THR A 153 -0.67 6.09 19.46
C THR A 153 -1.76 7.07 19.90
N ASN A 154 -1.87 7.33 21.20
CA ASN A 154 -2.90 8.19 21.78
C ASN A 154 -2.44 9.63 22.01
N VAL A 155 -1.23 10.01 21.55
CA VAL A 155 -0.77 11.40 21.66
C VAL A 155 -1.72 12.31 20.88
N GLN A 156 -2.64 12.96 21.59
CA GLN A 156 -3.42 14.05 21.03
C GLN A 156 -2.52 15.27 20.92
N ILE A 157 -2.42 15.83 19.71
CA ILE A 157 -1.53 16.96 19.35
C ILE A 157 -1.69 18.17 20.29
N GLN A 158 -2.83 18.29 20.99
CA GLN A 158 -3.16 19.40 21.87
C GLN A 158 -2.63 19.28 23.32
N GLU A 159 -2.33 18.07 23.83
CA GLU A 159 -1.91 17.85 25.23
C GLU A 159 -0.39 17.60 25.39
N PHE A 160 0.34 17.53 24.29
CA PHE A 160 1.77 17.22 24.29
C PHE A 160 2.61 18.43 24.73
N ASN A 161 3.41 18.28 25.79
CA ASN A 161 4.32 19.33 26.21
C ASN A 161 5.51 19.36 25.24
N LYS A 162 5.39 20.19 24.19
CA LYS A 162 6.27 20.25 23.01
C LYS A 162 7.77 20.15 23.26
N ARG A 163 8.28 20.57 24.43
CA ARG A 163 9.72 20.50 24.74
C ARG A 163 10.13 19.25 25.53
N LYS A 164 9.45 18.90 26.62
CA LYS A 164 9.89 17.80 27.50
C LYS A 164 9.53 16.42 26.93
N ASP A 165 8.35 16.32 26.33
CA ASP A 165 7.88 15.06 25.76
C ASP A 165 8.60 14.76 24.43
N SER A 166 8.92 15.80 23.64
CA SER A 166 9.73 15.65 22.42
C SER A 166 11.11 15.04 22.68
N VAL A 167 11.82 15.52 23.72
CA VAL A 167 13.11 14.95 24.12
C VAL A 167 12.95 13.50 24.58
N SER A 168 11.88 13.20 25.32
CA SER A 168 11.59 11.84 25.79
C SER A 168 11.30 10.89 24.62
N VAL A 169 10.56 11.33 23.61
CA VAL A 169 10.33 10.58 22.36
C VAL A 169 11.63 10.33 21.61
N CYS A 170 12.49 11.34 21.46
CA CYS A 170 13.79 11.17 20.80
C CYS A 170 14.67 10.15 21.55
N LYS A 171 14.71 10.22 22.89
CA LYS A 171 15.41 9.23 23.72
C LYS A 171 14.86 7.83 23.54
N LEU A 172 13.53 7.67 23.53
CA LEU A 172 12.88 6.37 23.30
C LEU A 172 13.18 5.82 21.90
N ALA A 173 13.08 6.66 20.86
CA ALA A 173 13.42 6.28 19.50
C ALA A 173 14.86 5.77 19.41
N ARG A 174 15.82 6.47 20.03
CA ARG A 174 17.21 6.04 20.15
C ARG A 174 17.31 4.67 20.82
N LEU A 175 16.69 4.49 21.97
CA LEU A 175 16.73 3.22 22.72
C LEU A 175 16.18 2.06 21.90
N PHE A 176 15.04 2.24 21.23
CA PHE A 176 14.46 1.19 20.38
C PHE A 176 15.30 0.90 19.15
N LEU A 177 15.95 1.90 18.55
CA LEU A 177 16.83 1.71 17.41
C LEU A 177 18.13 1.00 17.82
N ILE A 178 18.73 1.36 18.96
CA ILE A 178 19.89 0.66 19.55
C ILE A 178 19.50 -0.79 19.87
N PHE A 179 18.36 -0.98 20.51
CA PHE A 179 17.85 -2.32 20.81
C PHE A 179 17.62 -3.12 19.53
N PHE A 180 17.11 -2.52 18.45
CA PHE A 180 16.97 -3.24 17.17
C PHE A 180 18.33 -3.56 16.51
N ARG A 181 19.22 -2.57 16.36
CA ARG A 181 20.49 -2.65 15.61
C ARG A 181 21.65 -3.37 16.32
N GLN A 182 21.68 -3.34 17.66
CA GLN A 182 22.60 -4.04 18.58
C GLN A 182 23.95 -3.35 18.89
N GLY A 183 24.46 -3.58 20.12
CA GLY A 183 25.78 -3.12 20.61
C GLY A 183 26.08 -3.27 22.12
N ASN A 184 25.18 -3.84 22.94
CA ASN A 184 25.37 -3.94 24.40
C ASN A 184 25.05 -5.36 24.93
N ASN A 185 25.86 -5.91 25.84
CA ASN A 185 25.70 -7.25 26.43
C ASN A 185 24.31 -7.44 27.08
N VAL A 186 23.82 -6.44 27.81
CA VAL A 186 22.47 -6.47 28.43
C VAL A 186 21.36 -6.50 27.38
N ALA A 187 21.49 -5.72 26.30
CA ALA A 187 20.54 -5.77 25.20
C ALA A 187 20.57 -7.13 24.47
N ALA A 188 21.73 -7.81 24.43
CA ALA A 188 21.83 -9.16 23.88
C ALA A 188 21.11 -10.21 24.76
N GLU A 189 21.12 -10.05 26.08
CA GLU A 189 20.40 -10.94 27.00
C GLU A 189 18.87 -10.78 26.89
N VAL A 190 18.37 -9.55 26.81
CA VAL A 190 16.93 -9.27 26.63
C VAL A 190 16.44 -9.66 25.23
N LYS A 191 17.35 -9.71 24.23
CA LYS A 191 17.05 -10.21 22.87
C LYS A 191 16.79 -11.70 22.77
N LYS A 192 16.95 -12.47 23.85
CA LYS A 192 16.44 -13.85 23.93
C LYS A 192 14.95 -13.95 23.58
N TYR A 193 14.23 -12.82 23.61
CA TYR A 193 12.83 -12.67 23.24
C TYR A 193 12.66 -12.04 21.83
N PRO A 194 12.46 -12.84 20.76
CA PRO A 194 12.33 -12.31 19.39
C PRO A 194 11.12 -11.38 19.20
N SER A 195 10.09 -11.55 20.03
CA SER A 195 8.88 -10.72 20.10
C SER A 195 9.20 -9.24 20.40
N LEU A 196 10.14 -9.00 21.32
CA LEU A 196 10.55 -7.66 21.75
C LEU A 196 11.37 -6.94 20.67
N VAL A 197 12.22 -7.65 19.94
CA VAL A 197 13.00 -7.07 18.83
C VAL A 197 12.08 -6.55 17.73
N PHE A 198 11.02 -7.29 17.42
CA PHE A 198 10.01 -6.82 16.50
C PHE A 198 9.24 -5.62 17.08
N SER A 199 8.82 -5.71 18.35
CA SER A 199 8.08 -4.63 19.01
C SER A 199 8.90 -3.35 19.17
N SER A 200 10.23 -3.41 19.22
CA SER A 200 11.06 -2.20 19.25
C SER A 200 11.04 -1.47 17.92
N LEU A 201 11.03 -2.18 16.79
CA LEU A 201 10.96 -1.55 15.48
C LEU A 201 9.60 -0.87 15.25
N GLU A 202 8.51 -1.51 15.68
CA GLU A 202 7.17 -0.89 15.70
C GLU A 202 7.15 0.36 16.59
N ALA A 203 7.67 0.27 17.82
CA ALA A 203 7.72 1.40 18.73
C ALA A 203 8.60 2.54 18.19
N PHE A 204 9.72 2.20 17.55
CA PHE A 204 10.57 3.16 16.86
C PHE A 204 9.82 3.88 15.74
N SER A 205 9.11 3.15 14.87
CA SER A 205 8.29 3.74 13.79
C SER A 205 7.27 4.73 14.36
N LEU A 206 6.58 4.37 15.45
CA LEU A 206 5.64 5.27 16.11
C LEU A 206 6.33 6.51 16.70
N CYS A 207 7.55 6.38 17.23
CA CYS A 207 8.31 7.56 17.67
C CYS A 207 8.61 8.49 16.48
N ILE A 208 8.98 7.94 15.32
CA ILE A 208 9.22 8.75 14.11
C ILE A 208 7.94 9.44 13.65
N ASP A 209 6.79 8.77 13.69
CA ASP A 209 5.49 9.41 13.37
C ASP A 209 5.18 10.59 14.30
N VAL A 210 5.43 10.42 15.60
CA VAL A 210 5.25 11.50 16.57
C VAL A 210 6.23 12.64 16.30
N ILE A 211 7.50 12.36 16.00
CA ILE A 211 8.50 13.39 15.66
C ILE A 211 8.11 14.14 14.38
N ASP A 212 7.66 13.42 13.35
CA ASP A 212 7.19 13.96 12.08
C ASP A 212 6.01 14.92 12.29
N ASN A 213 5.01 14.50 13.06
CA ASN A 213 3.83 15.33 13.36
C ASN A 213 4.15 16.66 14.06
N TYR A 214 5.27 16.75 14.78
CA TYR A 214 5.70 17.97 15.47
C TYR A 214 6.77 18.76 14.74
N SER A 215 7.37 18.20 13.70
CA SER A 215 8.42 18.86 12.93
C SER A 215 7.79 19.77 11.89
N THR A 216 8.12 21.06 11.94
CA THR A 216 7.60 22.07 11.00
C THR A 216 8.54 22.32 9.82
N SER A 217 9.77 21.81 9.89
CA SER A 217 10.80 21.97 8.87
C SER A 217 11.83 20.83 8.93
N ALA A 218 12.57 20.62 7.83
CA ALA A 218 13.68 19.66 7.78
C ALA A 218 14.75 19.92 8.85
N GLU A 219 14.99 21.18 9.20
CA GLU A 219 15.93 21.53 10.27
C GLU A 219 15.40 21.12 11.66
N SER A 220 14.10 21.33 11.94
CA SER A 220 13.49 20.91 13.21
C SER A 220 13.44 19.38 13.34
N PHE A 221 13.17 18.70 12.22
CA PHE A 221 13.21 17.25 12.14
C PHE A 221 14.62 16.74 12.40
N ALA A 222 15.63 17.28 11.70
CA ALA A 222 17.02 16.89 11.89
C ALA A 222 17.56 17.22 13.30
N LYS A 223 17.13 18.31 13.94
CA LYS A 223 17.44 18.57 15.36
C LYS A 223 16.92 17.44 16.24
N SER A 224 15.70 16.96 16.01
CA SER A 224 15.14 15.81 16.71
C SER A 224 15.93 14.53 16.41
N LEU A 225 16.37 14.34 15.15
CA LEU A 225 17.26 13.24 14.78
C LEU A 225 18.61 13.32 15.49
N SER A 226 19.21 14.51 15.65
CA SER A 226 20.49 14.69 16.34
C SER A 226 20.42 14.28 17.82
N LEU A 227 19.26 14.49 18.46
CA LEU A 227 19.00 14.00 19.81
C LEU A 227 18.92 12.46 19.89
N MET A 228 18.66 11.77 18.78
CA MET A 228 18.78 10.32 18.71
C MET A 228 20.22 9.82 18.60
N VAL A 229 21.17 10.70 18.24
CA VAL A 229 22.50 10.31 17.73
C VAL A 229 23.63 10.56 18.72
N SER A 230 23.39 11.16 19.89
CA SER A 230 24.47 11.65 20.77
C SER A 230 25.57 10.62 21.11
N ASP A 231 25.32 9.31 20.98
CA ASP A 231 26.31 8.23 21.18
C ASP A 231 26.43 7.25 19.97
N PHE A 232 25.81 7.56 18.82
CA PHE A 232 25.63 6.61 17.70
C PHE A 232 26.90 6.27 16.92
N ASP A 233 27.95 7.06 17.10
CA ASP A 233 29.31 6.79 16.67
C ASP A 233 30.16 7.96 17.17
N ALA A 234 30.86 7.81 18.30
CA ALA A 234 31.83 8.82 18.75
C ALA A 234 32.97 9.06 17.71
N SER A 235 33.05 8.19 16.69
CA SER A 235 34.01 8.22 15.59
C SER A 235 33.69 9.27 14.51
N LEU A 236 32.44 9.70 14.40
CA LEU A 236 31.98 10.62 13.36
C LEU A 236 31.39 11.86 14.03
N HIS A 237 31.81 13.05 13.62
CA HIS A 237 31.31 14.32 14.14
C HIS A 237 29.87 14.57 13.66
N TRP A 238 28.91 13.72 14.07
CA TRP A 238 27.52 13.74 13.60
C TRP A 238 26.84 15.09 13.84
N ASN A 239 27.11 15.70 15.00
CA ASN A 239 26.59 17.01 15.35
C ASN A 239 27.15 18.16 14.49
N SER A 240 28.26 17.93 13.76
CA SER A 240 28.81 18.91 12.82
C SER A 240 28.36 18.69 11.37
N LEU A 241 27.61 17.62 11.08
CA LEU A 241 27.08 17.36 9.74
C LEU A 241 25.87 18.26 9.46
N HIS A 242 25.76 18.69 8.20
CA HIS A 242 24.57 19.39 7.72
C HIS A 242 23.32 18.51 7.85
N HIS A 243 22.17 19.12 8.19
CA HIS A 243 20.93 18.40 8.48
C HIS A 243 20.49 17.44 7.37
N LEU A 244 20.65 17.83 6.09
CA LEU A 244 20.34 16.96 4.95
C LEU A 244 21.26 15.74 4.85
N ASP A 245 22.53 15.85 5.23
CA ASP A 245 23.46 14.72 5.23
C ASP A 245 23.10 13.71 6.33
N GLN A 246 22.64 14.20 7.49
CA GLN A 246 22.13 13.35 8.56
C GLN A 246 20.91 12.55 8.09
N ILE A 247 19.92 13.23 7.49
CA ILE A 247 18.71 12.58 6.96
C ILE A 247 19.07 11.56 5.87
N TYR A 248 19.96 11.92 4.94
CA TYR A 248 20.45 11.01 3.90
C TYR A 248 21.09 9.74 4.47
N ARG A 249 21.97 9.87 5.48
CA ARG A 249 22.61 8.72 6.13
C ARG A 249 21.59 7.82 6.81
N TYR A 250 20.53 8.38 7.39
CA TYR A 250 19.42 7.61 7.91
C TYR A 250 18.69 6.84 6.82
N CYS A 251 18.31 7.48 5.71
CA CYS A 251 17.70 6.80 4.56
C CYS A 251 18.57 5.62 4.08
N VAL A 252 19.87 5.83 3.93
CA VAL A 252 20.81 4.78 3.50
C VAL A 252 20.90 3.66 4.55
N THR A 253 20.93 4.00 5.84
CA THR A 253 20.97 3.01 6.92
C THR A 253 19.74 2.13 6.92
N PHE A 254 18.54 2.71 6.82
CA PHE A 254 17.29 1.96 6.77
C PHE A 254 17.15 1.17 5.45
N THR A 255 17.66 1.69 4.33
CA THR A 255 17.72 0.95 3.06
C THR A 255 18.62 -0.29 3.17
N LYS A 256 19.78 -0.17 3.82
CA LYS A 256 20.66 -1.32 4.12
C LYS A 256 19.98 -2.32 5.07
N MET A 257 19.24 -1.82 6.07
CA MET A 257 18.47 -2.67 6.98
C MET A 257 17.36 -3.43 6.26
N LEU A 258 16.67 -2.78 5.31
CA LEU A 258 15.68 -3.42 4.44
C LEU A 258 16.32 -4.54 3.63
N ARG A 259 17.42 -4.24 2.91
CA ARG A 259 18.14 -5.26 2.12
C ARG A 259 18.58 -6.46 2.98
N ARG A 260 19.10 -6.20 4.19
CA ARG A 260 19.46 -7.28 5.14
C ARG A 260 18.23 -8.10 5.54
N ASN A 261 17.12 -7.44 5.85
CA ASN A 261 15.87 -8.09 6.23
C ASN A 261 15.36 -9.02 5.12
N LEU A 262 15.35 -8.54 3.86
CA LEU A 262 14.95 -9.32 2.69
C LEU A 262 15.88 -10.52 2.41
N ASN A 263 17.19 -10.35 2.60
CA ASN A 263 18.16 -11.44 2.42
C ASN A 263 18.16 -12.49 3.55
N THR A 264 17.54 -12.20 4.71
CA THR A 264 17.50 -13.13 5.85
C THR A 264 16.45 -14.26 5.66
N SER A 265 15.74 -14.27 4.54
CA SER A 265 14.58 -15.14 4.25
C SER A 265 14.91 -16.62 3.97
N THR A 266 16.11 -17.10 4.29
CA THR A 266 16.48 -18.51 4.08
C THR A 266 16.61 -19.24 5.42
N ASN A 267 15.58 -20.07 5.70
CA ASN A 267 15.47 -21.03 6.81
C ASN A 267 14.98 -20.47 8.16
N GLU A 268 13.66 -20.52 8.41
CA GLU A 268 13.00 -21.05 9.63
C GLU A 268 11.53 -20.59 9.74
N MET A 269 10.59 -21.56 9.75
CA MET A 269 9.16 -21.50 10.15
C MET A 269 8.28 -20.29 9.76
N LYS A 270 7.13 -20.55 9.11
CA LYS A 270 6.07 -19.59 8.68
C LYS A 270 5.56 -18.56 9.72
N GLU A 271 5.81 -18.73 11.01
CA GLU A 271 5.52 -17.71 12.03
C GLU A 271 6.52 -16.54 12.03
N SER A 272 7.73 -16.75 11.50
CA SER A 272 8.76 -15.72 11.31
C SER A 272 8.45 -14.82 10.09
N GLU A 273 7.86 -15.39 9.03
CA GLU A 273 7.53 -14.70 7.76
C GLU A 273 6.61 -13.50 8.01
N ASN A 274 5.50 -13.68 8.74
CA ASN A 274 4.57 -12.59 9.07
C ASN A 274 5.21 -11.46 9.90
N LYS A 275 6.25 -11.76 10.68
CA LYS A 275 6.98 -10.75 11.46
C LYS A 275 8.01 -10.03 10.58
N LEU A 276 8.64 -10.74 9.65
CA LEU A 276 9.59 -10.20 8.69
C LEU A 276 8.91 -9.21 7.72
N GLU A 277 7.73 -9.58 7.22
CA GLU A 277 6.92 -8.70 6.36
C GLU A 277 6.56 -7.38 7.04
N LYS A 278 6.08 -7.46 8.28
CA LYS A 278 5.75 -6.27 9.07
C LYS A 278 6.99 -5.44 9.42
N ALA A 279 8.12 -6.10 9.69
CA ALA A 279 9.38 -5.40 9.94
C ALA A 279 9.83 -4.63 8.70
N SER A 280 9.76 -5.25 7.52
CA SER A 280 9.99 -4.59 6.24
C SER A 280 9.04 -3.41 6.04
N ALA A 281 7.76 -3.54 6.37
CA ALA A 281 6.80 -2.44 6.30
C ALA A 281 7.16 -1.26 7.21
N PHE A 282 7.55 -1.49 8.47
CA PHE A 282 8.00 -0.41 9.37
C PHE A 282 9.29 0.25 8.88
N ILE A 283 10.22 -0.52 8.30
CA ILE A 283 11.45 0.02 7.71
C ILE A 283 11.13 0.90 6.50
N ILE A 284 10.27 0.45 5.59
CA ILE A 284 9.87 1.21 4.40
C ILE A 284 9.14 2.50 4.81
N HIS A 285 8.19 2.41 5.75
CA HIS A 285 7.49 3.57 6.29
C HIS A 285 8.47 4.59 6.92
N THR A 286 9.47 4.12 7.65
CA THR A 286 10.52 5.00 8.20
C THR A 286 11.31 5.68 7.07
N ILE A 287 11.66 4.96 6.00
CA ILE A 287 12.37 5.53 4.84
C ILE A 287 11.50 6.61 4.19
N GLU A 288 10.20 6.37 4.00
CA GLU A 288 9.25 7.35 3.45
C GLU A 288 9.23 8.64 4.29
N LYS A 289 9.16 8.51 5.62
CA LYS A 289 9.21 9.65 6.53
C LYS A 289 10.49 10.45 6.40
N PHE A 290 11.65 9.81 6.30
CA PHE A 290 12.92 10.52 6.11
C PHE A 290 13.05 11.15 4.72
N LEU A 291 12.57 10.46 3.68
CA LEU A 291 12.57 10.97 2.31
C LEU A 291 11.73 12.24 2.16
N ALA A 292 10.63 12.38 2.91
CA ALA A 292 9.78 13.57 2.87
C ALA A 292 10.51 14.88 3.26
N TYR A 293 11.64 14.78 3.95
CA TYR A 293 12.47 15.93 4.35
C TYR A 293 13.70 16.15 3.45
N LEU A 294 13.90 15.32 2.42
CA LEU A 294 14.94 15.54 1.41
C LEU A 294 14.34 16.26 0.20
N PRO A 295 14.94 17.38 -0.26
CA PRO A 295 14.49 18.03 -1.49
C PRO A 295 14.60 17.10 -2.70
N HIS A 296 13.58 17.07 -3.56
CA HIS A 296 13.55 16.18 -4.74
C HIS A 296 14.70 16.45 -5.72
N ASP A 297 15.10 17.72 -5.88
CA ASP A 297 16.18 18.14 -6.79
C ASP A 297 17.60 17.86 -6.24
N CYS A 298 17.74 17.27 -5.05
CA CYS A 298 19.05 17.07 -4.44
C CYS A 298 19.70 15.73 -4.83
N SER A 299 21.03 15.73 -4.97
CA SER A 299 21.79 14.51 -5.27
C SER A 299 21.63 13.38 -4.23
N PHE A 300 21.24 13.72 -3.00
CA PHE A 300 20.95 12.72 -1.97
C PHE A 300 19.68 11.94 -2.27
N TYR A 301 18.62 12.60 -2.75
CA TYR A 301 17.37 11.95 -3.13
C TYR A 301 17.60 10.95 -4.27
N GLU A 302 18.33 11.36 -5.31
CA GLU A 302 18.73 10.50 -6.42
C GLU A 302 19.58 9.31 -5.96
N LYS A 303 20.51 9.52 -5.02
CA LYS A 303 21.31 8.42 -4.45
C LYS A 303 20.45 7.42 -3.71
N VAL A 304 19.48 7.87 -2.89
CA VAL A 304 18.57 6.96 -2.19
C VAL A 304 17.70 6.20 -3.18
N PHE A 305 17.18 6.89 -4.21
CA PHE A 305 16.44 6.26 -5.30
C PHE A 305 17.23 5.12 -5.93
N LYS A 306 18.50 5.33 -6.30
CA LYS A 306 19.36 4.27 -6.86
C LYS A 306 19.49 3.06 -5.94
N HIS A 307 19.57 3.26 -4.61
CA HIS A 307 19.68 2.14 -3.66
C HIS A 307 18.37 1.34 -3.56
N ILE A 308 17.22 2.01 -3.59
CA ILE A 308 15.90 1.37 -3.59
C ILE A 308 15.64 0.68 -4.93
N TRP A 309 15.99 1.31 -6.04
CA TRP A 309 15.85 0.74 -7.37
C TRP A 309 16.68 -0.53 -7.55
N GLN A 310 17.91 -0.53 -7.04
CA GLN A 310 18.78 -1.71 -7.02
C GLN A 310 18.14 -2.88 -6.23
N ILE A 311 17.35 -2.61 -5.19
CA ILE A 311 16.60 -3.67 -4.49
C ILE A 311 15.55 -4.28 -5.44
N CYS A 312 14.87 -3.49 -6.26
CA CYS A 312 13.92 -4.00 -7.27
C CYS A 312 14.62 -4.83 -8.36
N GLU A 313 15.87 -4.52 -8.70
CA GLU A 313 16.66 -5.25 -9.70
C GLU A 313 17.22 -6.58 -9.16
N GLU A 314 17.70 -6.60 -7.92
CA GLU A 314 18.48 -7.72 -7.36
C GLU A 314 17.66 -8.74 -6.55
N GLN A 315 16.54 -8.34 -5.94
CA GLN A 315 15.85 -9.19 -4.96
C GLN A 315 14.87 -10.15 -5.62
N ILE A 316 15.03 -11.46 -5.44
CA ILE A 316 14.13 -12.48 -6.04
C ILE A 316 12.93 -12.80 -5.12
N ASP A 317 13.22 -13.10 -3.85
CA ASP A 317 12.25 -13.72 -2.93
C ASP A 317 11.47 -12.70 -2.08
N MET A 318 10.86 -11.71 -2.71
CA MET A 318 9.99 -10.76 -2.00
C MET A 318 8.58 -11.29 -1.81
N GLU A 319 8.07 -11.19 -0.58
CA GLU A 319 6.66 -11.41 -0.30
C GLU A 319 5.79 -10.37 -1.02
N PRO A 320 4.62 -10.74 -1.60
CA PRO A 320 3.78 -9.80 -2.37
C PRO A 320 3.41 -8.53 -1.61
N TYR A 321 3.14 -8.63 -0.31
CA TYR A 321 2.84 -7.45 0.51
C TYR A 321 4.02 -6.47 0.57
N VAL A 322 5.23 -6.97 0.79
CA VAL A 322 6.45 -6.17 0.86
C VAL A 322 6.83 -5.64 -0.52
N ALA A 323 6.73 -6.47 -1.55
CA ALA A 323 6.94 -6.07 -2.94
C ALA A 323 6.07 -4.87 -3.32
N ARG A 324 4.80 -4.86 -2.88
CA ARG A 324 3.90 -3.70 -3.08
C ARG A 324 4.47 -2.41 -2.52
N LEU A 325 4.96 -2.46 -1.29
CA LEU A 325 5.47 -1.30 -0.59
C LEU A 325 6.76 -0.79 -1.24
N VAL A 326 7.69 -1.70 -1.55
CA VAL A 326 8.96 -1.36 -2.22
C VAL A 326 8.71 -0.78 -3.61
N TRP A 327 7.86 -1.40 -4.42
CA TRP A 327 7.56 -0.91 -5.77
C TRP A 327 6.79 0.41 -5.76
N ASN A 328 5.85 0.62 -4.85
CA ASN A 328 5.18 1.91 -4.70
C ASN A 328 6.16 3.03 -4.32
N LEU A 329 7.09 2.75 -3.40
CA LEU A 329 8.14 3.70 -3.02
C LEU A 329 9.10 3.96 -4.19
N ALA A 330 9.58 2.91 -4.86
CA ALA A 330 10.50 3.03 -5.99
C ALA A 330 9.90 3.85 -7.13
N LEU A 331 8.62 3.59 -7.47
CA LEU A 331 7.93 4.28 -8.55
C LEU A 331 7.53 5.71 -8.19
N SER A 332 7.21 6.00 -6.92
CA SER A 332 6.98 7.39 -6.49
C SER A 332 8.25 8.22 -6.59
N MET A 333 9.40 7.66 -6.19
CA MET A 333 10.70 8.30 -6.38
C MET A 333 11.09 8.41 -7.86
N PHE A 334 10.79 7.38 -8.68
CA PHE A 334 11.04 7.38 -10.12
C PHE A 334 10.41 8.60 -10.80
N LYS A 335 9.17 8.93 -10.44
CA LYS A 335 8.46 10.10 -10.99
C LYS A 335 9.21 11.41 -10.74
N GLU A 336 9.82 11.56 -9.57
CA GLU A 336 10.52 12.78 -9.17
C GLU A 336 11.94 12.87 -9.77
N VAL A 337 12.57 11.72 -10.07
CA VAL A 337 13.95 11.65 -10.57
C VAL A 337 14.03 11.57 -12.09
N GLU A 338 13.18 10.76 -12.71
CA GLU A 338 13.26 10.43 -14.13
C GLU A 338 12.27 11.25 -14.95
N ALA A 339 12.78 12.02 -15.91
CA ALA A 339 11.96 12.88 -16.75
C ALA A 339 11.09 12.09 -17.77
N LYS A 340 11.47 10.85 -18.10
CA LYS A 340 10.79 10.03 -19.12
C LYS A 340 10.47 8.63 -18.58
N PRO A 341 9.28 8.07 -18.85
CA PRO A 341 8.85 6.78 -18.31
C PRO A 341 9.40 5.57 -19.09
N THR A 342 10.64 5.65 -19.61
CA THR A 342 11.22 4.58 -20.45
C THR A 342 11.35 3.26 -19.68
N ASN A 343 11.79 3.31 -18.42
CA ASN A 343 11.91 2.10 -17.61
C ASN A 343 10.56 1.46 -17.27
N LEU A 344 9.45 2.19 -17.34
CA LEU A 344 8.12 1.60 -17.15
C LEU A 344 7.75 0.64 -18.28
N ILE A 345 8.29 0.86 -19.48
CA ILE A 345 8.10 -0.03 -20.62
C ILE A 345 8.72 -1.39 -20.27
N HIS A 346 9.96 -1.41 -19.78
CA HIS A 346 10.62 -2.65 -19.35
C HIS A 346 9.89 -3.40 -18.22
N ILE A 347 9.26 -2.67 -17.30
CA ILE A 347 8.42 -3.28 -16.26
C ILE A 347 7.19 -3.94 -16.91
N ALA A 348 6.55 -3.27 -17.87
CA ALA A 348 5.39 -3.80 -18.57
C ALA A 348 5.73 -4.98 -19.49
N GLU A 349 6.85 -4.92 -20.22
CA GLU A 349 7.41 -6.03 -21.00
C GLU A 349 7.62 -7.25 -20.11
N GLN A 350 8.27 -7.09 -18.96
CA GLN A 350 8.49 -8.20 -18.04
C GLN A 350 7.18 -8.77 -17.45
N LEU A 351 6.22 -7.90 -17.11
CA LEU A 351 4.88 -8.34 -16.69
C LEU A 351 4.16 -9.11 -17.81
N HIS A 352 4.30 -8.65 -19.04
CA HIS A 352 3.74 -9.32 -20.21
C HIS A 352 4.35 -10.70 -20.40
N CYS A 353 5.68 -10.84 -20.31
CA CYS A 353 6.34 -12.15 -20.36
C CYS A 353 5.84 -13.11 -19.27
N ILE A 354 5.63 -12.62 -18.05
CA ILE A 354 5.16 -13.45 -16.92
C ILE A 354 3.69 -13.83 -17.05
N PHE A 355 2.84 -12.92 -17.53
CA PHE A 355 1.41 -13.21 -17.71
C PHE A 355 1.13 -14.03 -18.98
N GLY A 356 1.96 -13.91 -20.02
CA GLY A 356 1.74 -14.51 -21.34
C GLY A 356 0.94 -13.59 -22.27
N ASP A 357 0.86 -13.94 -23.56
CA ASP A 357 0.26 -13.12 -24.63
C ASP A 357 -1.13 -13.66 -24.99
N ILE A 358 -2.10 -12.78 -25.22
CA ILE A 358 -3.49 -13.17 -25.55
C ILE A 358 -3.60 -13.89 -26.91
N ALA A 359 -2.75 -13.54 -27.87
CA ALA A 359 -2.75 -14.03 -29.25
C ALA A 359 -1.84 -15.23 -29.48
N ASP A 360 -0.73 -15.36 -28.75
CA ASP A 360 0.21 -16.48 -28.89
C ASP A 360 0.32 -17.30 -27.59
N GLN A 361 0.08 -18.61 -27.67
CA GLN A 361 0.18 -19.52 -26.53
C GLN A 361 1.59 -20.11 -26.35
N GLY A 362 2.57 -19.64 -27.13
CA GLY A 362 3.97 -19.97 -26.95
C GLY A 362 4.61 -19.23 -25.76
N PRO A 363 5.65 -19.79 -25.13
CA PRO A 363 6.46 -19.04 -24.17
C PRO A 363 7.15 -17.87 -24.88
N ILE A 364 6.98 -16.65 -24.35
CA ILE A 364 7.36 -15.42 -25.05
C ILE A 364 8.89 -15.23 -25.14
N THR A 365 9.70 -15.77 -24.22
CA THR A 365 11.17 -15.74 -24.29
C THR A 365 11.80 -16.58 -23.17
N ASP A 366 13.08 -16.96 -23.34
CA ASP A 366 13.92 -17.59 -22.31
C ASP A 366 14.03 -16.71 -21.05
N GLU A 367 14.04 -17.33 -19.87
CA GLU A 367 14.10 -16.66 -18.56
C GLU A 367 15.36 -15.79 -18.32
N SER A 368 16.29 -15.74 -19.28
CA SER A 368 17.58 -15.05 -19.20
C SER A 368 17.57 -13.54 -19.45
N GLU A 369 16.44 -12.92 -19.81
CA GLU A 369 16.34 -11.47 -20.12
C GLU A 369 15.62 -10.62 -19.04
N HIS A 370 15.26 -11.21 -17.89
CA HIS A 370 14.55 -10.49 -16.83
C HIS A 370 15.43 -9.42 -16.16
N ARG A 371 15.13 -8.14 -16.43
CA ARG A 371 15.86 -6.99 -15.84
C ARG A 371 15.60 -6.80 -14.35
N TYR A 372 14.40 -7.13 -13.88
CA TYR A 372 14.00 -6.97 -12.48
C TYR A 372 13.76 -8.33 -11.85
N SER A 373 14.72 -8.84 -11.08
CA SER A 373 14.60 -10.15 -10.41
C SER A 373 13.39 -10.24 -9.48
N SER A 374 12.93 -9.08 -9.02
CA SER A 374 11.84 -8.94 -8.06
C SER A 374 10.43 -9.04 -8.65
N ILE A 375 10.33 -9.02 -9.98
CA ILE A 375 9.08 -9.27 -10.71
C ILE A 375 9.09 -10.74 -11.15
N ASN A 376 8.27 -11.55 -10.47
CA ASN A 376 8.09 -12.96 -10.75
C ASN A 376 6.59 -13.32 -10.66
N ALA A 377 6.23 -14.57 -10.93
CA ALA A 377 4.83 -15.01 -10.92
C ALA A 377 4.08 -14.70 -9.61
N ARG A 378 4.78 -14.66 -8.47
CA ARG A 378 4.20 -14.37 -7.15
C ARG A 378 3.95 -12.87 -6.95
N THR A 379 4.85 -12.01 -7.43
CA THR A 379 4.80 -10.56 -7.22
C THR A 379 4.15 -9.79 -8.37
N ALA A 380 4.08 -10.36 -9.58
CA ALA A 380 3.64 -9.68 -10.80
C ALA A 380 2.29 -8.95 -10.67
N SER A 381 1.27 -9.57 -10.07
CA SER A 381 -0.03 -8.91 -9.86
C SER A 381 0.06 -7.66 -8.98
N THR A 382 0.97 -7.69 -8.01
CA THR A 382 1.19 -6.56 -7.11
C THR A 382 1.96 -5.44 -7.81
N VAL A 383 3.01 -5.79 -8.56
CA VAL A 383 3.80 -4.84 -9.35
C VAL A 383 2.93 -4.18 -10.42
N LEU A 384 2.04 -4.94 -11.08
CA LEU A 384 1.03 -4.38 -11.97
C LEU A 384 0.17 -3.33 -11.26
N GLY A 385 -0.27 -3.59 -10.03
CA GLY A 385 -1.00 -2.60 -9.24
C GLY A 385 -0.21 -1.32 -9.00
N ALA A 386 1.09 -1.42 -8.67
CA ALA A 386 1.96 -0.26 -8.50
C ALA A 386 2.21 0.49 -9.84
N LEU A 387 2.37 -0.25 -10.94
CA LEU A 387 2.52 0.31 -12.28
C LEU A 387 1.27 1.10 -12.71
N LEU A 388 0.06 0.58 -12.43
CA LEU A 388 -1.18 1.29 -12.72
C LEU A 388 -1.30 2.58 -11.90
N ASN A 389 -0.94 2.55 -10.62
CA ASN A 389 -0.96 3.74 -9.77
C ASN A 389 -0.02 4.85 -10.29
N ILE A 390 1.21 4.50 -10.71
CA ILE A 390 2.16 5.50 -11.21
C ILE A 390 1.72 6.07 -12.57
N GLN A 391 1.14 5.23 -13.42
CA GLN A 391 0.55 5.71 -14.68
C GLN A 391 -0.60 6.68 -14.43
N ASP A 392 -1.46 6.41 -13.44
CA ASP A 392 -2.54 7.32 -13.07
C ASP A 392 -2.01 8.71 -12.66
N LEU A 393 -0.90 8.77 -11.90
CA LEU A 393 -0.26 10.02 -11.50
C LEU A 393 0.34 10.77 -12.69
N PHE A 394 1.01 10.07 -13.59
CA PHE A 394 1.56 10.67 -14.81
C PHE A 394 0.47 11.22 -15.74
N LEU A 395 -0.68 10.55 -15.83
CA LEU A 395 -1.82 11.05 -16.58
C LEU A 395 -2.40 12.33 -15.96
N GLU A 396 -2.40 12.48 -14.62
CA GLU A 396 -2.81 13.74 -13.96
C GLU A 396 -1.85 14.89 -14.31
N ASP A 397 -0.54 14.66 -14.33
CA ASP A 397 0.44 15.69 -14.71
C ASP A 397 0.23 16.16 -16.15
N VAL A 398 -0.08 15.23 -17.07
CA VAL A 398 -0.39 15.57 -18.46
C VAL A 398 -1.69 16.37 -18.56
N ILE A 399 -2.73 16.01 -17.81
CA ILE A 399 -3.98 16.79 -17.72
C ILE A 399 -3.68 18.21 -17.25
N TYR A 400 -2.88 18.35 -16.19
CA TYR A 400 -2.46 19.65 -15.66
C TYR A 400 -1.68 20.46 -16.70
N ALA A 401 -0.68 19.86 -17.36
CA ALA A 401 0.15 20.51 -18.36
C ALA A 401 -0.67 21.01 -19.56
N ILE A 402 -1.59 20.20 -20.09
CA ILE A 402 -2.48 20.58 -21.19
C ILE A 402 -3.44 21.71 -20.74
N GLY A 403 -4.01 21.59 -19.54
CA GLY A 403 -4.89 22.62 -18.96
C GLY A 403 -4.18 23.95 -18.79
N HIS A 404 -2.95 23.92 -18.27
CA HIS A 404 -2.10 25.10 -18.11
C HIS A 404 -1.73 25.72 -19.46
N ALA A 405 -1.29 24.91 -20.44
CA ALA A 405 -0.98 25.39 -21.78
C ALA A 405 -2.20 26.05 -22.47
N LYS A 406 -3.40 25.52 -22.25
CA LYS A 406 -4.65 26.10 -22.74
C LYS A 406 -4.93 27.47 -22.14
N ALA A 407 -4.78 27.61 -20.81
CA ALA A 407 -5.00 28.86 -20.12
C ALA A 407 -4.01 29.95 -20.57
N LEU A 408 -2.72 29.59 -20.68
CA LEU A 408 -1.67 30.49 -21.17
C LEU A 408 -1.92 30.96 -22.61
N ARG A 409 -2.33 30.08 -23.52
CA ARG A 409 -2.71 30.45 -24.91
C ARG A 409 -3.83 31.49 -24.93
N PHE A 410 -4.86 31.33 -24.10
CA PHE A 410 -5.95 32.31 -24.01
C PHE A 410 -5.51 33.64 -23.40
N ALA A 411 -4.63 33.61 -22.38
CA ALA A 411 -4.08 34.82 -21.78
C ALA A 411 -3.16 35.57 -22.75
N ALA A 412 -2.34 34.87 -23.54
CA ALA A 412 -1.45 35.47 -24.54
C ALA A 412 -2.24 36.21 -25.63
N ALA A 413 -3.37 35.65 -26.06
CA ALA A 413 -4.28 36.31 -27.00
C ALA A 413 -4.91 37.61 -26.44
N ALA A 414 -4.85 37.84 -25.12
CA ALA A 414 -5.31 39.07 -24.46
C ALA A 414 -4.20 40.13 -24.26
N GLY A 415 -2.98 39.93 -24.81
CA GLY A 415 -2.02 41.01 -25.06
C GLY A 415 -0.77 41.10 -24.17
N SER A 416 -0.03 40.01 -23.90
CA SER A 416 1.30 40.15 -23.29
C SER A 416 2.39 39.22 -23.87
N ALA A 417 3.58 39.80 -24.13
CA ALA A 417 4.86 39.21 -24.55
C ALA A 417 4.77 37.84 -25.26
N ALA A 418 4.71 37.87 -26.59
CA ALA A 418 4.29 36.75 -27.44
C ALA A 418 5.39 35.68 -27.70
N ASP A 419 6.65 36.07 -27.91
CA ASP A 419 7.61 35.16 -28.55
C ASP A 419 8.25 34.11 -27.60
N SER A 420 8.65 34.50 -26.39
CA SER A 420 9.20 33.55 -25.40
C SER A 420 8.13 32.64 -24.79
N ARG A 421 6.86 33.06 -24.80
CA ARG A 421 5.75 32.23 -24.32
C ARG A 421 5.30 31.21 -25.36
N GLU A 422 5.28 31.57 -26.64
CA GLU A 422 4.88 30.65 -27.71
C GLU A 422 5.89 29.51 -27.88
N THR A 423 7.19 29.79 -27.74
CA THR A 423 8.24 28.75 -27.75
C THR A 423 8.07 27.76 -26.59
N ASN A 424 7.84 28.25 -25.37
CA ASN A 424 7.56 27.40 -24.21
C ASN A 424 6.27 26.56 -24.37
N LEU A 425 5.22 27.12 -24.96
CA LEU A 425 3.97 26.39 -25.22
C LEU A 425 4.14 25.26 -26.22
N LYS A 426 4.88 25.50 -27.31
CA LYS A 426 5.23 24.46 -28.28
C LYS A 426 6.08 23.35 -27.67
N LEU A 427 6.99 23.69 -26.77
CA LEU A 427 7.75 22.70 -26.00
C LEU A 427 6.83 21.84 -25.16
N VAL A 428 5.86 22.42 -24.44
CA VAL A 428 4.88 21.65 -23.65
C VAL A 428 4.05 20.72 -24.54
N GLU A 429 3.55 21.19 -25.69
CA GLU A 429 2.80 20.35 -26.65
C GLU A 429 3.64 19.19 -27.19
N THR A 430 4.90 19.46 -27.54
CA THR A 430 5.86 18.47 -28.05
C THR A 430 6.19 17.44 -26.98
N SER A 431 6.54 17.87 -25.77
CA SER A 431 6.81 17.01 -24.62
C SER A 431 5.60 16.15 -24.25
N ALA A 432 4.39 16.71 -24.28
CA ALA A 432 3.16 15.94 -24.05
C ALA A 432 2.97 14.83 -25.09
N CYS A 433 3.27 15.08 -26.37
CA CYS A 433 3.22 14.06 -27.42
C CYS A 433 4.24 12.94 -27.18
N GLU A 434 5.50 13.28 -26.89
CA GLU A 434 6.54 12.29 -26.60
C GLU A 434 6.18 11.44 -25.38
N PHE A 435 5.74 12.11 -24.32
CA PHE A 435 5.44 11.50 -23.04
C PHE A 435 4.23 10.54 -23.13
N LEU A 436 3.13 10.99 -23.74
CA LEU A 436 1.98 10.11 -24.04
C LEU A 436 2.36 8.97 -24.98
N GLY A 437 3.28 9.21 -25.92
CA GLY A 437 3.82 8.20 -26.82
C GLY A 437 4.55 7.08 -26.09
N LEU A 438 5.27 7.38 -25.01
CA LEU A 438 5.92 6.39 -24.16
C LEU A 438 4.90 5.64 -23.28
N LEU A 439 3.94 6.35 -22.67
CA LEU A 439 2.87 5.70 -21.90
C LEU A 439 2.03 4.75 -22.76
N LEU A 440 1.81 5.06 -24.04
CA LEU A 440 1.14 4.16 -24.97
C LEU A 440 1.88 2.83 -25.15
N LEU A 441 3.22 2.82 -25.11
CA LEU A 441 4.00 1.59 -25.18
C LEU A 441 3.84 0.76 -23.92
N VAL A 442 3.81 1.40 -22.74
CA VAL A 442 3.50 0.70 -21.49
C VAL A 442 2.11 0.06 -21.56
N TRP A 443 1.11 0.79 -22.04
CA TRP A 443 -0.23 0.23 -22.23
C TRP A 443 -0.29 -0.87 -23.29
N HIS A 444 0.52 -0.78 -24.34
CA HIS A 444 0.60 -1.78 -25.41
C HIS A 444 0.95 -3.16 -24.87
N GLU A 445 2.00 -3.25 -24.07
CA GLU A 445 2.41 -4.49 -23.41
C GLU A 445 1.29 -5.03 -22.51
N LEU A 446 0.66 -4.15 -21.72
CA LEU A 446 -0.41 -4.56 -20.81
C LEU A 446 -1.67 -5.07 -21.53
N VAL A 447 -2.08 -4.47 -22.66
CA VAL A 447 -3.29 -4.92 -23.38
C VAL A 447 -3.07 -6.20 -24.18
N GLN A 448 -1.83 -6.60 -24.41
CA GLN A 448 -1.46 -7.87 -25.02
C GLN A 448 -1.35 -8.99 -24.00
N SER A 449 -1.08 -8.64 -22.74
CA SER A 449 -0.89 -9.59 -21.65
C SER A 449 -2.17 -10.35 -21.26
N GLN A 450 -2.05 -11.63 -20.92
CA GLN A 450 -3.10 -12.44 -20.29
C GLN A 450 -3.28 -12.05 -18.81
N ILE A 451 -3.75 -10.82 -18.58
CA ILE A 451 -3.84 -10.28 -17.22
C ILE A 451 -4.81 -11.12 -16.37
N PRO A 452 -4.45 -11.43 -15.10
CA PRO A 452 -5.34 -12.15 -14.21
C PRO A 452 -6.70 -11.46 -14.05
N VAL A 453 -7.79 -12.22 -14.10
CA VAL A 453 -9.18 -11.70 -14.05
C VAL A 453 -9.44 -10.79 -12.84
N LYS A 454 -8.73 -11.00 -11.72
CA LYS A 454 -8.86 -10.15 -10.51
C LYS A 454 -8.35 -8.72 -10.72
N MET A 455 -7.44 -8.51 -11.69
CA MET A 455 -6.79 -7.23 -11.97
C MET A 455 -7.33 -6.56 -13.23
N ILE A 456 -8.07 -7.28 -14.08
CA ILE A 456 -8.51 -6.80 -15.39
C ILE A 456 -9.40 -5.55 -15.31
N ASP A 457 -10.26 -5.44 -14.29
CA ASP A 457 -11.10 -4.25 -14.07
C ASP A 457 -10.26 -3.00 -13.76
N SER A 458 -9.15 -3.15 -13.03
CA SER A 458 -8.22 -2.04 -12.74
C SER A 458 -7.51 -1.57 -14.01
N VAL A 459 -7.11 -2.51 -14.87
CA VAL A 459 -6.48 -2.20 -16.17
C VAL A 459 -7.47 -1.51 -17.10
N ILE A 460 -8.72 -1.98 -17.19
CA ILE A 460 -9.78 -1.36 -17.98
C ILE A 460 -10.03 0.08 -17.52
N LYS A 461 -10.06 0.33 -16.21
CA LYS A 461 -10.21 1.69 -15.66
C LYS A 461 -9.01 2.61 -15.98
N GLY A 462 -7.79 2.09 -15.91
CA GLY A 462 -6.61 2.86 -16.30
C GLY A 462 -6.60 3.18 -17.79
N LEU A 463 -7.00 2.23 -18.65
CA LEU A 463 -7.20 2.47 -20.09
C LEU A 463 -8.29 3.51 -20.36
N GLU A 464 -9.42 3.45 -19.62
CA GLU A 464 -10.49 4.45 -19.71
C GLU A 464 -9.92 5.84 -19.45
N LYS A 465 -9.05 5.98 -18.43
CA LYS A 465 -8.38 7.25 -18.12
C LYS A 465 -7.41 7.66 -19.23
N MET A 466 -6.60 6.75 -19.76
CA MET A 466 -5.68 7.02 -20.87
C MET A 466 -6.43 7.58 -22.09
N PHE A 467 -7.54 6.95 -22.51
CA PHE A 467 -8.36 7.46 -23.62
C PHE A 467 -9.03 8.79 -23.31
N LYS A 468 -9.43 9.05 -22.05
CA LYS A 468 -9.92 10.37 -21.64
C LYS A 468 -8.86 11.46 -21.77
N VAL A 469 -7.60 11.16 -21.43
CA VAL A 469 -6.48 12.10 -21.60
C VAL A 469 -6.17 12.33 -23.08
N LEU A 470 -6.14 11.28 -23.90
CA LEU A 470 -5.99 11.40 -25.35
C LEU A 470 -7.12 12.23 -25.98
N HIS A 471 -8.36 12.01 -25.54
CA HIS A 471 -9.53 12.82 -25.93
C HIS A 471 -9.37 14.28 -25.51
N LEU A 472 -8.96 14.54 -24.26
CA LEU A 472 -8.72 15.90 -23.77
C LEU A 472 -7.66 16.61 -24.63
N PHE A 473 -6.59 15.91 -24.99
CA PHE A 473 -5.53 16.48 -25.82
C PHE A 473 -5.95 16.72 -27.27
N ALA A 474 -6.73 15.81 -27.88
CA ALA A 474 -7.35 16.03 -29.18
C ALA A 474 -8.29 17.26 -29.15
N LYS A 475 -9.12 17.37 -28.11
CA LYS A 475 -10.05 18.49 -27.91
C LYS A 475 -9.32 19.82 -27.70
N TYR A 476 -8.17 19.78 -27.02
CA TYR A 476 -7.27 20.92 -26.91
C TYR A 476 -6.86 21.42 -28.31
N HIS A 477 -6.36 20.52 -29.18
CA HIS A 477 -5.99 20.88 -30.55
C HIS A 477 -7.17 21.35 -31.40
N VAL A 478 -8.36 20.75 -31.28
CA VAL A 478 -9.58 21.26 -31.94
C VAL A 478 -9.83 22.72 -31.55
N THR A 479 -9.68 23.04 -30.26
CA THR A 479 -9.86 24.39 -29.74
C THR A 479 -8.80 25.36 -30.31
N MET A 480 -7.53 24.95 -30.33
CA MET A 480 -6.43 25.77 -30.86
C MET A 480 -6.61 26.08 -32.36
N VAL A 481 -7.02 25.08 -33.15
CA VAL A 481 -7.28 25.24 -34.59
C VAL A 481 -8.50 26.14 -34.83
N LEU A 482 -9.58 25.94 -34.07
CA LEU A 482 -10.80 26.76 -34.18
C LEU A 482 -10.51 28.25 -33.92
N LYS A 483 -9.62 28.53 -32.95
CA LYS A 483 -9.20 29.89 -32.60
C LYS A 483 -8.02 30.41 -33.44
N LYS A 484 -7.51 29.61 -34.38
CA LYS A 484 -6.35 29.92 -35.23
C LYS A 484 -5.07 30.22 -34.43
N TYR A 485 -4.91 29.61 -33.25
CA TYR A 485 -3.74 29.81 -32.41
C TYR A 485 -2.58 28.87 -32.79
N SER A 486 -2.87 27.61 -33.10
CA SER A 486 -1.86 26.65 -33.55
C SER A 486 -2.51 25.52 -34.34
N THR A 487 -1.68 24.80 -35.10
CA THR A 487 -2.02 23.53 -35.73
C THR A 487 -1.28 22.38 -35.04
N PRO A 488 -1.84 21.15 -35.03
CA PRO A 488 -1.14 19.99 -34.49
C PRO A 488 0.17 19.74 -35.22
N ASN A 489 1.23 19.40 -34.48
CA ASN A 489 2.53 19.06 -35.04
C ASN A 489 2.56 17.61 -35.58
N GLU A 490 3.68 17.22 -36.21
CA GLU A 490 3.85 15.86 -36.73
C GLU A 490 3.86 14.79 -35.61
N LEU A 491 4.39 15.13 -34.43
CA LEU A 491 4.40 14.21 -33.29
C LEU A 491 2.98 13.84 -32.84
N PHE A 492 2.03 14.77 -32.91
CA PHE A 492 0.62 14.47 -32.66
C PHE A 492 0.03 13.51 -33.70
N GLN A 493 0.41 13.65 -34.98
CA GLN A 493 0.03 12.69 -36.02
C GLN A 493 0.63 11.30 -35.75
N GLN A 494 1.88 11.23 -35.29
CA GLN A 494 2.52 9.97 -34.91
C GLN A 494 1.85 9.34 -33.68
N LEU A 495 1.48 10.16 -32.68
CA LEU A 495 0.78 9.71 -31.48
C LEU A 495 -0.59 9.09 -31.81
N THR A 496 -1.39 9.76 -32.63
CA THR A 496 -2.70 9.26 -33.09
C THR A 496 -2.57 8.00 -33.96
N LYS A 497 -1.53 7.93 -34.81
CA LYS A 497 -1.21 6.72 -35.55
C LYS A 497 -0.86 5.56 -34.61
N ARG A 498 -0.04 5.80 -33.58
CA ARG A 498 0.35 4.79 -32.59
C ARG A 498 -0.85 4.32 -31.77
N SER A 499 -1.70 5.21 -31.29
CA SER A 499 -2.91 4.82 -30.56
C SER A 499 -3.83 3.92 -31.40
N GLY A 500 -3.98 4.23 -32.70
CA GLY A 500 -4.77 3.42 -33.63
C GLY A 500 -4.19 2.06 -34.02
N THR A 501 -2.87 1.89 -33.94
CA THR A 501 -2.17 0.66 -34.38
C THR A 501 -1.79 -0.24 -33.21
N HIS A 502 -1.27 0.35 -32.12
CA HIS A 502 -0.72 -0.39 -30.99
C HIS A 502 -1.73 -0.55 -29.85
N LEU A 503 -2.71 0.35 -29.71
CA LEU A 503 -3.64 0.29 -28.57
C LEU A 503 -5.02 -0.23 -28.97
N ILE A 504 -5.74 0.50 -29.82
CA ILE A 504 -7.17 0.23 -30.12
C ILE A 504 -7.44 -1.23 -30.53
N PRO A 505 -6.69 -1.86 -31.47
CA PRO A 505 -6.96 -3.23 -31.87
C PRO A 505 -6.80 -4.24 -30.72
N TYR A 506 -5.80 -4.03 -29.86
CA TYR A 506 -5.48 -4.92 -28.75
C TYR A 506 -6.41 -4.71 -27.54
N VAL A 507 -6.92 -3.49 -27.35
CA VAL A 507 -7.99 -3.23 -26.36
C VAL A 507 -9.21 -4.11 -26.63
N TYR A 508 -9.63 -4.24 -27.89
CA TYR A 508 -10.77 -5.12 -28.23
C TYR A 508 -10.46 -6.61 -28.03
N LYS A 509 -9.22 -7.03 -28.28
CA LYS A 509 -8.77 -8.41 -27.98
C LYS A 509 -8.80 -8.68 -26.48
N MET A 510 -8.26 -7.77 -25.67
CA MET A 510 -8.29 -7.85 -24.21
C MET A 510 -9.72 -7.87 -23.65
N ILE A 511 -10.64 -7.08 -24.20
CA ILE A 511 -12.06 -7.13 -23.81
C ILE A 511 -12.67 -8.50 -24.12
N SER A 512 -12.36 -9.08 -25.29
CA SER A 512 -12.85 -10.41 -25.66
C SER A 512 -12.30 -11.49 -24.72
N TYR A 513 -11.00 -11.46 -24.44
CA TYR A 513 -10.34 -12.32 -23.45
C TYR A 513 -11.00 -12.20 -22.06
N ALA A 514 -11.24 -10.97 -21.58
CA ALA A 514 -11.90 -10.72 -20.29
C ALA A 514 -13.30 -11.34 -20.22
N GLN A 515 -14.05 -11.30 -21.33
CA GLN A 515 -15.39 -11.88 -21.43
C GLN A 515 -15.37 -13.42 -21.48
N GLU A 516 -14.36 -14.01 -22.12
CA GLU A 516 -14.21 -15.48 -22.20
C GLU A 516 -13.77 -16.08 -20.85
N GLU A 517 -12.78 -15.50 -20.19
CA GLU A 517 -12.26 -15.91 -18.86
C GLU A 517 -13.30 -15.75 -17.73
N SER A 518 -14.11 -14.69 -17.78
CA SER A 518 -15.19 -14.47 -16.80
C SER A 518 -16.31 -15.50 -16.93
N ASN A 519 -16.54 -16.03 -18.14
CA ASN A 519 -17.51 -17.09 -18.39
C ASN A 519 -16.97 -18.48 -18.06
N SER A 520 -15.71 -18.80 -18.39
CA SER A 520 -15.10 -20.11 -18.13
C SER A 520 -14.92 -20.40 -16.64
N SER A 521 -14.60 -19.39 -15.84
CA SER A 521 -14.47 -19.49 -14.37
C SER A 521 -15.80 -19.77 -13.63
N SER A 522 -16.93 -19.80 -14.34
CA SER A 522 -18.25 -20.21 -13.82
C SER A 522 -18.64 -21.67 -14.12
N GLY A 523 -17.84 -22.39 -14.92
CA GLY A 523 -18.13 -23.76 -15.39
C GLY A 523 -17.73 -24.90 -14.44
N GLY A 524 -17.05 -24.61 -13.33
CA GLY A 524 -16.69 -25.61 -12.33
C GLY A 524 -17.84 -25.92 -11.37
N LYS A 525 -18.52 -27.06 -11.60
CA LYS A 525 -19.57 -27.71 -10.77
C LYS A 525 -19.68 -27.23 -9.30
N SER A 526 -20.30 -26.08 -9.07
CA SER A 526 -20.84 -25.70 -7.77
C SER A 526 -22.09 -24.86 -7.96
N ARG A 527 -23.26 -25.45 -7.69
CA ARG A 527 -24.59 -24.85 -7.81
C ARG A 527 -24.89 -23.78 -6.75
N THR A 528 -23.88 -23.13 -6.18
CA THR A 528 -24.05 -22.13 -5.11
C THR A 528 -23.20 -20.90 -5.36
N SER A 529 -23.62 -20.01 -6.28
CA SER A 529 -23.36 -18.55 -6.22
C SER A 529 -23.81 -17.81 -7.52
N GLY A 530 -25.10 -17.83 -7.84
CA GLY A 530 -25.64 -17.06 -8.98
C GLY A 530 -25.57 -15.54 -8.80
N ALA A 531 -25.51 -15.03 -7.56
CA ALA A 531 -25.49 -13.59 -7.29
C ALA A 531 -24.11 -12.94 -7.44
N LYS A 532 -23.03 -13.58 -6.94
CA LYS A 532 -21.68 -13.00 -7.04
C LYS A 532 -21.13 -13.03 -8.47
N ALA A 533 -21.46 -14.07 -9.25
CA ALA A 533 -21.13 -14.14 -10.67
C ALA A 533 -21.85 -13.03 -11.47
N LYS A 534 -23.16 -12.83 -11.24
CA LYS A 534 -23.93 -11.74 -11.86
C LYS A 534 -23.39 -10.35 -11.50
N VAL A 535 -23.02 -10.11 -10.24
CA VAL A 535 -22.44 -8.82 -9.82
C VAL A 535 -21.08 -8.56 -10.46
N LYS A 536 -20.24 -9.60 -10.58
CA LYS A 536 -18.94 -9.51 -11.27
C LYS A 536 -19.11 -9.18 -12.75
N ILE A 537 -20.00 -9.89 -13.45
CA ILE A 537 -20.33 -9.64 -14.85
C ILE A 537 -20.91 -8.23 -15.04
N ILE A 538 -21.85 -7.76 -14.20
CA ILE A 538 -22.41 -6.40 -14.29
C ILE A 538 -21.34 -5.32 -14.08
N ARG A 539 -20.40 -5.54 -13.15
CA ARG A 539 -19.31 -4.58 -12.89
C ARG A 539 -18.34 -4.53 -14.07
N GLU A 540 -17.95 -5.68 -14.59
CA GLU A 540 -17.08 -5.83 -15.78
C GLU A 540 -17.74 -5.21 -17.01
N MET A 541 -19.04 -5.47 -17.23
CA MET A 541 -19.80 -4.82 -18.31
C MET A 541 -19.83 -3.30 -18.14
N ARG A 542 -19.96 -2.77 -16.92
CA ARG A 542 -19.99 -1.32 -16.68
C ARG A 542 -18.64 -0.65 -16.98
N SER A 543 -17.52 -1.22 -16.55
CA SER A 543 -16.20 -0.65 -16.83
C SER A 543 -15.84 -0.76 -18.31
N VAL A 544 -16.18 -1.87 -18.96
CA VAL A 544 -16.05 -2.02 -20.42
C VAL A 544 -16.89 -0.99 -21.17
N SER A 545 -18.16 -0.76 -20.81
CA SER A 545 -18.99 0.27 -21.45
C SER A 545 -18.39 1.68 -21.32
N LYS A 546 -17.79 2.02 -20.18
CA LYS A 546 -17.13 3.31 -19.98
C LYS A 546 -15.87 3.46 -20.83
N LEU A 547 -15.07 2.40 -20.94
CA LEU A 547 -13.89 2.36 -21.79
C LEU A 547 -14.27 2.55 -23.26
N ILE A 548 -15.30 1.83 -23.74
CA ILE A 548 -15.83 1.99 -25.10
C ILE A 548 -16.26 3.44 -25.32
N PHE A 549 -17.07 4.00 -24.42
CA PHE A 549 -17.50 5.39 -24.53
C PHE A 549 -16.32 6.39 -24.57
N ALA A 550 -15.27 6.19 -23.77
CA ALA A 550 -14.07 7.03 -23.81
C ALA A 550 -13.35 6.96 -25.17
N LEU A 551 -13.25 5.75 -25.74
CA LEU A 551 -12.66 5.51 -27.05
C LEU A 551 -13.49 6.18 -28.16
N GLU A 552 -14.81 6.07 -28.13
CA GLU A 552 -15.72 6.70 -29.10
C GLU A 552 -15.61 8.23 -29.09
N ASN A 553 -15.54 8.83 -27.91
CA ASN A 553 -15.33 10.27 -27.78
C ASN A 553 -13.97 10.70 -28.34
N TYR A 554 -12.93 9.88 -28.17
CA TYR A 554 -11.62 10.14 -28.76
C TYR A 554 -11.68 10.08 -30.30
N GLU A 555 -12.25 9.02 -30.86
CA GLU A 555 -12.44 8.84 -32.31
C GLU A 555 -13.21 10.02 -32.93
N GLN A 556 -14.35 10.38 -32.33
CA GLN A 556 -15.19 11.48 -32.82
C GLN A 556 -14.41 12.80 -32.81
N CYS A 557 -13.61 13.05 -31.77
CA CYS A 557 -12.81 14.26 -31.68
C CYS A 557 -11.68 14.29 -32.74
N LEU A 558 -11.08 13.15 -33.07
CA LEU A 558 -10.10 13.04 -34.15
C LEU A 558 -10.71 13.28 -35.54
N ILE A 559 -11.93 12.80 -35.78
CA ILE A 559 -12.69 13.09 -37.00
C ILE A 559 -12.91 14.60 -37.13
N ASP A 560 -13.43 15.22 -36.07
CA ASP A 560 -13.68 16.66 -36.04
C ASP A 560 -12.40 17.49 -36.26
N LEU A 561 -11.28 17.07 -35.66
CA LEU A 561 -9.98 17.70 -35.85
C LEU A 561 -9.46 17.53 -37.28
N GLY A 562 -9.59 16.32 -37.83
CA GLY A 562 -9.12 16.00 -39.17
C GLY A 562 -9.84 16.79 -40.26
N ASN A 563 -11.16 16.93 -40.13
CA ASN A 563 -11.97 17.77 -41.02
C ASN A 563 -11.55 19.24 -41.00
N ARG A 564 -11.07 19.75 -39.86
CA ARG A 564 -10.62 21.14 -39.71
C ARG A 564 -9.20 21.39 -40.21
N CYS A 565 -8.32 20.38 -40.10
CA CYS A 565 -6.92 20.50 -40.50
C CYS A 565 -6.64 19.99 -41.92
N ASN A 566 -7.63 19.36 -42.58
CA ASN A 566 -7.46 18.60 -43.82
C ASN A 566 -6.40 17.48 -43.69
N VAL A 567 -6.33 16.84 -42.53
CA VAL A 567 -5.43 15.72 -42.22
C VAL A 567 -6.26 14.55 -41.72
N ASN A 568 -6.12 13.37 -42.33
CA ASN A 568 -6.89 12.20 -41.92
C ASN A 568 -6.22 11.47 -40.73
N TYR A 569 -6.55 11.88 -39.50
CA TYR A 569 -6.11 11.22 -38.27
C TYR A 569 -6.72 9.83 -38.05
N MET A 570 -7.83 9.51 -38.73
CA MET A 570 -8.49 8.20 -38.66
C MET A 570 -7.91 7.18 -39.64
N LYS A 571 -6.89 7.53 -40.44
CA LYS A 571 -6.35 6.65 -41.50
C LYS A 571 -5.95 5.25 -41.00
N THR A 572 -5.44 5.16 -39.78
CA THR A 572 -5.05 3.89 -39.15
C THR A 572 -6.05 3.37 -38.13
N ILE A 573 -7.09 4.15 -37.79
CA ILE A 573 -8.13 3.76 -36.86
C ILE A 573 -9.32 3.28 -37.70
N LYS A 574 -9.41 1.97 -37.88
CA LYS A 574 -10.62 1.39 -38.48
C LYS A 574 -11.71 1.38 -37.41
N PRO A 575 -12.92 1.92 -37.68
CA PRO A 575 -14.08 1.67 -36.83
C PRO A 575 -14.22 0.16 -36.66
N SER A 576 -14.11 -0.31 -35.43
CA SER A 576 -14.06 -1.75 -35.17
C SER A 576 -15.36 -2.42 -35.64
N ILE A 577 -15.25 -3.44 -36.48
CA ILE A 577 -16.36 -4.32 -36.88
C ILE A 577 -16.89 -5.13 -35.68
N ASN A 578 -16.14 -5.19 -34.56
CA ASN A 578 -16.63 -5.76 -33.30
C ASN A 578 -17.72 -4.92 -32.61
N ARG A 579 -18.13 -3.78 -33.20
CA ARG A 579 -19.24 -2.94 -32.73
C ARG A 579 -20.61 -3.45 -33.19
N ASP A 580 -20.65 -4.24 -34.25
CA ASP A 580 -21.88 -4.83 -34.78
C ASP A 580 -22.03 -6.28 -34.32
N PHE A 581 -23.28 -6.68 -34.07
CA PHE A 581 -23.72 -8.02 -33.66
C PHE A 581 -22.69 -9.13 -33.96
N LYS A 582 -21.92 -9.54 -32.94
CA LYS A 582 -21.22 -10.82 -32.96
C LYS A 582 -22.29 -11.91 -32.90
N ILE A 583 -22.85 -12.26 -34.05
CA ILE A 583 -23.54 -13.54 -34.21
C ILE A 583 -22.43 -14.56 -34.03
N ASP A 584 -22.41 -15.23 -32.89
CA ASP A 584 -21.56 -16.39 -32.68
C ASP A 584 -22.06 -17.47 -33.64
N VAL A 585 -21.46 -17.51 -34.83
CA VAL A 585 -21.87 -18.41 -35.92
C VAL A 585 -21.76 -19.86 -35.46
N ASN A 586 -20.88 -20.18 -34.50
CA ASN A 586 -20.77 -21.52 -33.95
C ASN A 586 -21.93 -21.82 -32.99
N ARG A 587 -22.34 -20.86 -32.16
CA ARG A 587 -23.53 -20.98 -31.31
C ARG A 587 -24.84 -20.98 -32.09
N ALA A 588 -24.94 -20.16 -33.15
CA ALA A 588 -26.08 -20.15 -34.06
C ALA A 588 -26.15 -21.45 -34.87
N ARG A 589 -25.00 -21.98 -35.32
CA ARG A 589 -24.94 -23.31 -35.96
C ARG A 589 -25.21 -24.45 -34.98
N ALA A 590 -24.84 -24.32 -33.71
CA ALA A 590 -25.18 -25.29 -32.68
C ALA A 590 -26.69 -25.28 -32.39
N ALA A 591 -27.31 -24.11 -32.23
CA ALA A 591 -28.75 -23.98 -32.06
C ALA A 591 -29.55 -24.52 -33.27
N ILE A 592 -29.08 -24.27 -34.50
CA ILE A 592 -29.69 -24.82 -35.72
C ILE A 592 -29.50 -26.34 -35.82
N ARG A 593 -28.43 -26.91 -35.23
CA ARG A 593 -28.24 -28.37 -35.16
C ARG A 593 -29.12 -29.00 -34.09
N ASP A 594 -29.26 -28.35 -32.93
CA ASP A 594 -30.13 -28.83 -31.85
C ASP A 594 -31.61 -28.84 -32.31
N GLU A 595 -32.08 -27.83 -33.04
CA GLU A 595 -33.44 -27.83 -33.62
C GLU A 595 -33.64 -28.91 -34.70
N HIS A 596 -32.62 -29.25 -35.48
CA HIS A 596 -32.68 -30.31 -36.49
C HIS A 596 -32.56 -31.74 -35.92
N GLU A 597 -31.97 -31.90 -34.74
CA GLU A 597 -31.92 -33.19 -34.05
C GLU A 597 -33.23 -33.46 -33.30
N ASP A 598 -33.88 -32.44 -32.73
CA ASP A 598 -35.20 -32.57 -32.08
C ASP A 598 -36.33 -32.88 -33.09
N ASP A 599 -36.33 -32.26 -34.28
CA ASP A 599 -37.31 -32.54 -35.34
C ASP A 599 -37.20 -33.98 -35.92
N GLN A 600 -35.99 -34.54 -35.95
CA GLN A 600 -35.77 -35.93 -36.42
C GLN A 600 -36.15 -36.95 -35.34
N GLN A 601 -36.08 -36.60 -34.06
CA GLN A 601 -36.45 -37.49 -32.96
C GLN A 601 -37.98 -37.57 -32.79
N GLU A 602 -38.74 -36.49 -33.01
CA GLU A 602 -40.21 -36.52 -33.01
C GLU A 602 -40.82 -37.28 -34.20
N GLU A 603 -40.18 -37.27 -35.38
CA GLU A 603 -40.61 -38.12 -36.52
C GLU A 603 -40.31 -39.61 -36.30
N LEU A 604 -39.18 -39.95 -35.66
CA LEU A 604 -38.81 -41.34 -35.37
C LEU A 604 -39.67 -41.96 -34.25
N GLU A 605 -40.03 -41.21 -33.20
CA GLU A 605 -40.91 -41.72 -32.14
C GLU A 605 -42.35 -41.97 -32.64
N ASN A 606 -42.88 -41.13 -33.53
CA ASN A 606 -44.20 -41.33 -34.13
C ASN A 606 -44.27 -42.54 -35.09
N VAL A 607 -43.14 -42.97 -35.66
CA VAL A 607 -43.05 -44.18 -36.50
C VAL A 607 -42.92 -45.45 -35.67
N VAL A 608 -42.26 -45.40 -34.50
CA VAL A 608 -42.07 -46.56 -33.62
C VAL A 608 -43.35 -46.93 -32.87
N VAL A 609 -44.17 -45.95 -32.45
CA VAL A 609 -45.43 -46.22 -31.73
C VAL A 609 -46.51 -46.89 -32.60
N LYS A 610 -46.45 -46.73 -33.93
CA LYS A 610 -47.40 -47.39 -34.85
C LYS A 610 -47.06 -48.85 -35.17
N LYS A 611 -45.82 -49.31 -34.96
CA LYS A 611 -45.39 -50.70 -35.26
C LYS A 611 -45.57 -51.67 -34.09
N SER A 612 -45.77 -51.20 -32.86
CA SER A 612 -45.90 -52.04 -31.66
C SER A 612 -47.34 -52.49 -31.32
N ARG A 613 -48.33 -52.19 -32.18
CA ARG A 613 -49.76 -52.55 -31.96
C ARG A 613 -50.32 -53.64 -32.88
N LYS A 614 -49.46 -54.44 -33.51
CA LYS A 614 -49.87 -55.70 -34.18
C LYS A 614 -48.89 -56.83 -33.85
N ARG A 615 -49.14 -57.50 -32.73
CA ARG A 615 -49.01 -58.94 -32.57
C ARG A 615 -49.77 -59.40 -31.34
#